data_AF-A0A350JND8-F1
#
_entry.id   AF-A0A350JND8-F1
#
_cell.length_a   1.000
_cell.length_b   1.000
_cell.length_c   1.000
_cell.angle_alpha   90.00
_cell.angle_beta   90.00
_cell.angle_gamma   90.00
#
_symmetry.space_group_name_H-M   'P 1'
#
loop_
_entity.id
_entity.type
_entity.pdbx_description
1 polymer ?
#
loop_
_entity_poly.entity_id
_entity_poly.type
_entity_poly.pdbx_seq_one_letter_code
_entity_poly.pdbx_strand_id
1 'polypeptide(L)' 'IGQYLQPTKKHLAVQEFVTPEKFAEYKKVGEEVGFKHVESGPLVRSSYHAERHI' A
#
# COMPACT_ATOMS: atom_id res chain seq x y z
N ILE A 1 0.04 -1.34 -2.48
CA ILE A 1 -0.01 0.03 -1.93
C ILE A 1 0.26 -0.06 -0.43
N GLY A 2 1.29 0.64 0.06
CA GLY A 2 1.71 0.58 1.47
C GLY A 2 1.93 1.96 2.08
N GLN A 3 1.92 2.05 3.41
CA GLN A 3 2.21 3.30 4.12
C GLN A 3 3.70 3.66 4.00
N TYR A 4 3.97 4.92 3.66
CA TYR A 4 5.29 5.48 3.80
C TYR A 4 5.64 5.63 5.28
N LEU A 5 6.72 4.97 5.69
CA LEU A 5 7.32 5.14 7.00
C LEU A 5 8.66 5.82 6.82
N GLN A 6 8.79 7.02 7.38
CA GLN A 6 10.01 7.80 7.30
C GLN A 6 11.16 7.02 7.97
N PRO A 7 12.24 6.66 7.24
CA PRO A 7 13.33 5.87 7.83
C PRO A 7 14.12 6.65 8.88
N THR A 8 14.37 7.94 8.60
CA THR A 8 15.08 8.86 9.49
C THR A 8 14.58 10.29 9.27
N LYS A 9 14.81 11.18 10.24
CA LYS A 9 14.40 12.60 10.18
C LYS A 9 14.95 13.39 8.97
N LYS A 10 15.95 12.86 8.27
CA LYS A 10 16.53 13.48 7.05
C LYS A 10 15.72 13.19 5.79
N HIS A 11 14.82 12.21 5.82
CA HIS A 11 13.95 11.88 4.69
C HIS A 11 12.68 12.74 4.73
N LEU A 12 11.87 12.66 3.67
CA LEU A 12 10.59 13.34 3.61
C LEU A 12 9.74 13.05 4.86
N ALA A 13 9.11 14.08 5.40
CA ALA A 13 8.21 13.91 6.53
C ALA A 13 6.97 13.12 6.10
N VAL A 14 6.42 12.32 7.01
CA VAL A 14 5.12 11.70 6.81
C VAL A 14 4.07 12.81 6.78
N GLN A 15 3.35 12.95 5.66
CA GLN A 15 2.27 13.92 5.53
C GLN A 15 0.98 13.42 6.18
N GLU A 16 0.70 12.12 6.05
CA GLU A 16 -0.51 11.49 6.59
C GLU A 16 -0.24 10.02 6.93
N PHE A 17 -0.89 9.55 8.00
CA PHE A 17 -1.06 8.13 8.28
C PHE A 17 -2.42 7.69 7.76
N VAL A 18 -2.41 6.96 6.65
CA VAL A 18 -3.60 6.56 5.91
C VAL A 18 -4.39 5.52 6.73
N THR A 19 -5.71 5.69 6.82
CA THR A 19 -6.56 4.76 7.58
C THR A 19 -6.70 3.41 6.87
N PRO A 20 -6.95 2.31 7.61
CA PRO A 20 -7.22 1.00 7.00
C PRO A 20 -8.37 1.02 5.99
N GLU A 21 -9.42 1.80 6.25
CA GLU A 21 -10.56 1.95 5.34
C GLU A 21 -10.15 2.54 3.99
N LYS A 22 -9.26 3.55 4.01
CA LYS A 22 -8.76 4.17 2.78
C LYS A 22 -7.89 3.21 1.96
N PHE A 23 -7.10 2.35 2.62
CA PHE A 23 -6.38 1.28 1.92
C PHE A 23 -7.34 0.27 1.26
N ALA A 24 -8.48 -0.03 1.89
CA ALA A 24 -9.51 -0.89 1.32
C ALA A 24 -10.16 -0.24 0.08
N GLU A 25 -10.43 1.07 0.12
CA GLU A 25 -10.88 1.81 -1.07
C GLU A 25 -9.86 1.72 -2.22
N TYR A 26 -8.57 1.92 -1.95
CA TYR A 26 -7.53 1.81 -2.97
C TYR A 26 -7.44 0.42 -3.60
N LYS A 27 -7.66 -0.63 -2.80
CA LYS A 27 -7.72 -1.99 -3.31
C LYS A 27 -8.87 -2.13 -4.31
N LYS A 28 -10.07 -1.71 -3.90
CA LYS A 28 -11.27 -1.78 -4.74
C LYS A 28 -11.07 -1.03 -6.06
N VAL A 29 -10.55 0.19 -6.01
CA VAL A 29 -10.26 0.98 -7.23
C VAL A 29 -9.25 0.27 -8.13
N GLY A 30 -8.19 -0.31 -7.56
CA GLY A 30 -7.22 -1.07 -8.35
C GLY A 30 -7.83 -2.30 -9.04
N GLU A 31 -8.72 -3.01 -8.33
CA GLU A 31 -9.45 -4.16 -8.89
C GLU A 31 -10.43 -3.71 -10.00
N GLU A 32 -11.13 -2.59 -9.82
CA GLU A 32 -12.04 -2.01 -10.82
C GLU A 32 -11.31 -1.54 -12.09
N VAL A 33 -10.08 -1.03 -11.95
CA VAL A 33 -9.22 -0.63 -13.08
C VAL A 33 -8.66 -1.83 -13.86
N GLY A 34 -8.76 -3.05 -13.30
CA GLY A 34 -8.38 -4.29 -13.99
C GLY A 34 -6.98 -4.81 -13.67
N PHE A 35 -6.37 -4.37 -12.55
CA PHE A 35 -5.13 -5.00 -12.07
C PHE A 35 -5.41 -6.45 -11.64
N LYS A 36 -4.56 -7.39 -12.07
CA LYS A 36 -4.72 -8.83 -11.73
C LYS A 36 -4.59 -9.12 -10.24
N HIS A 37 -3.69 -8.41 -9.56
CA HIS A 37 -3.46 -8.53 -8.12
C HIS A 37 -3.26 -7.15 -7.50
N VAL A 38 -3.96 -6.90 -6.41
CA VAL A 38 -3.88 -5.63 -5.67
C VAL A 38 -3.75 -5.92 -4.18
N GLU A 39 -2.52 -5.77 -3.66
CA GLU A 39 -2.27 -5.75 -2.22
C GLU A 39 -2.25 -4.30 -1.74
N SER A 40 -3.07 -3.98 -0.73
CA SER A 40 -3.20 -2.62 -0.19
C SER A 40 -3.37 -2.66 1.33
N GLY A 41 -2.50 -1.98 2.07
CA GLY A 41 -2.57 -1.92 3.53
C GLY A 41 -1.36 -1.25 4.17
N PRO A 42 -1.42 -0.84 5.44
CA PRO A 42 -0.37 -0.03 6.07
C PRO A 42 1.02 -0.67 6.01
N LEU A 43 1.10 -1.98 6.25
CA LEU A 43 2.36 -2.72 6.32
C LEU A 43 2.75 -3.42 5.02
N VAL A 44 1.97 -3.26 3.94
CA VAL A 44 2.28 -3.88 2.65
C VAL A 44 3.61 -3.34 2.13
N ARG A 45 4.43 -4.25 1.60
CA ARG A 45 5.71 -3.99 0.94
C ARG A 45 5.74 -4.70 -0.40
N SER A 46 6.65 -4.30 -1.28
CA SER A 46 6.74 -4.86 -2.64
C SER A 46 6.99 -6.38 -2.65
N SER A 47 7.68 -6.92 -1.66
CA SER A 47 7.93 -8.36 -1.51
C SER A 47 6.82 -9.10 -0.75
N TYR A 48 5.87 -8.40 -0.16
CA TYR A 48 4.81 -9.02 0.64
C TYR A 48 3.89 -9.85 -0.26
N HIS A 49 3.79 -11.16 0.02
CA HIS A 49 3.02 -12.14 -0.75
C HIS A 49 3.34 -12.20 -2.26
N ALA A 50 4.53 -11.75 -2.69
CA ALA A 50 4.88 -11.73 -4.11
C ALA A 50 4.82 -13.13 -4.77
N GLU A 51 5.11 -14.18 -4.01
CA GLU A 51 4.98 -15.59 -4.42
C GLU A 51 3.55 -16.02 -4.80
N ARG A 52 2.52 -15.30 -4.34
CA ARG A 52 1.10 -15.58 -4.62
C ARG A 52 0.59 -14.85 -5.87
N HIS A 53 1.44 -14.05 -6.52
CA HIS A 53 1.09 -13.21 -7.67
C HIS A 53 1.71 -13.72 -8.99
N ILE A 54 2.25 -14.94 -8.99
CA ILE A 54 2.86 -15.62 -10.15
C ILE A 54 1.79 -16.38 -10.93
#